data_AF-A0A151U1J4-F1
#
_entry.id   AF-A0A151U1J4-F1
#
_cell.length_a   1.000
_cell.length_b   1.000
_cell.length_c   1.000
_cell.angle_alpha   90.00
_cell.angle_beta   90.00
_cell.angle_gamma   90.00
#
_symmetry.space_group_name_H-M   'P 1'
#
loop_
_entity.id
_entity.type
_entity.pdbx_description
1 polymer ?
#
loop_
_entity_poly.entity_id
_entity_poly.type
_entity_poly.pdbx_seq_one_letter_code
_entity_poly.pdbx_strand_id
1 'polypeptide(L)'
;GCDGSILLDPSPTIDSEKNSRANFQSARGFEVVDEIKGAVDEACGKPVVSCADILAVAARDSVVAVSLNTIILLLITNYNSKCYALNVY
;
A
#
# COMPACT_ATOMS: atom_id res chain seq x y z
N GLY A 1 7.02 -7.87 -10.87
CA GLY A 1 8.11 -7.33 -10.03
C GLY A 1 7.47 -6.80 -8.76
N CYS A 2 8.00 -5.73 -8.15
CA CYS A 2 7.22 -4.92 -7.19
C CYS A 2 6.62 -3.73 -7.96
N ASP A 3 5.67 -4.02 -8.83
CA ASP A 3 5.08 -3.11 -9.83
C ASP A 3 3.58 -2.88 -9.61
N GLY A 4 3.01 -3.48 -8.55
CA GLY A 4 1.59 -3.35 -8.21
C GLY A 4 0.65 -4.16 -9.12
N SER A 5 1.17 -5.04 -9.99
CA SER A 5 0.37 -5.86 -10.90
C SER A 5 -0.67 -6.73 -10.18
N ILE A 6 -0.35 -7.21 -8.97
CA ILE A 6 -1.24 -8.00 -8.11
C ILE A 6 -2.54 -7.27 -7.72
N LEU A 7 -2.56 -5.95 -7.80
CA LEU A 7 -3.73 -5.14 -7.46
C LEU A 7 -4.73 -5.02 -8.61
N LEU A 8 -4.31 -5.28 -9.85
CA LEU A 8 -5.17 -5.14 -11.02
C LEU A 8 -6.30 -6.15 -11.01
N ASP A 9 -7.53 -5.68 -11.22
CA ASP A 9 -8.69 -6.54 -11.38
C ASP A 9 -8.76 -7.17 -12.78
N PRO A 10 -9.47 -8.31 -12.91
CA PRO A 10 -9.69 -8.94 -14.21
C PRO A 10 -10.36 -7.98 -15.20
N SER A 11 -9.88 -7.96 -16.43
CA SER A 11 -10.49 -7.23 -17.54
C SER A 11 -10.46 -8.07 -18.81
N PRO A 12 -11.12 -7.66 -19.91
CA PRO A 12 -11.09 -8.41 -21.17
C PRO A 12 -9.69 -8.70 -21.72
N THR A 13 -8.69 -7.90 -21.32
CA THR A 13 -7.29 -8.03 -21.75
C THR A 13 -6.34 -8.41 -20.61
N ILE A 14 -6.82 -8.52 -19.38
CA ILE A 14 -6.00 -8.77 -18.18
C ILE A 14 -6.55 -9.99 -17.45
N ASP A 15 -5.77 -11.07 -17.44
CA ASP A 15 -5.95 -12.13 -16.45
C ASP A 15 -5.25 -11.71 -15.15
N SER A 16 -6.04 -11.43 -14.13
CA SER A 16 -5.54 -10.88 -12.87
C SER A 16 -4.71 -11.90 -12.10
N GLU A 17 -3.58 -11.46 -11.56
CA GLU A 17 -2.77 -12.27 -10.63
C GLU A 17 -3.53 -12.67 -9.36
N LYS A 18 -4.64 -12.00 -9.03
CA LYS A 18 -5.57 -12.39 -7.95
C LYS A 18 -6.18 -13.77 -8.20
N ASN A 19 -6.32 -14.18 -9.47
CA ASN A 19 -6.85 -15.49 -9.87
C ASN A 19 -5.77 -16.59 -9.90
N SER A 20 -4.49 -16.25 -9.69
CA SER A 20 -3.45 -17.26 -9.66
C SER A 20 -3.68 -18.25 -8.52
N ARG A 21 -3.25 -19.50 -8.71
CA ARG A 21 -3.50 -20.60 -7.76
C ARG A 21 -3.06 -20.28 -6.32
N ALA A 22 -2.02 -19.46 -6.15
CA ALA A 22 -1.52 -19.09 -4.84
C ALA A 22 -2.30 -17.93 -4.19
N ASN A 23 -2.94 -17.07 -4.99
CA ASN A 23 -3.62 -15.87 -4.50
C ASN A 23 -5.14 -16.04 -4.38
N PHE A 24 -5.74 -16.88 -5.23
CA PHE A 24 -7.18 -17.06 -5.27
C PHE A 24 -7.71 -17.58 -3.93
N GLN A 25 -8.63 -16.81 -3.32
CA GLN A 25 -9.17 -17.06 -1.98
C GLN A 25 -8.09 -17.15 -0.87
N SER A 26 -6.92 -16.53 -1.08
CA SER A 26 -5.82 -16.51 -0.12
C SER A 26 -5.30 -15.09 0.14
N ALA A 27 -4.89 -14.38 -0.92
CA ALA A 27 -4.46 -12.99 -0.83
C ALA A 27 -5.64 -12.09 -0.41
N ARG A 28 -5.37 -11.08 0.44
CA ARG A 28 -6.38 -10.26 1.13
C ARG A 28 -5.84 -8.88 1.48
N GLY A 29 -6.73 -7.96 1.84
CA GLY A 29 -6.38 -6.57 2.20
C GLY A 29 -6.27 -5.63 1.00
N PHE A 30 -6.87 -5.99 -0.14
CA PHE A 30 -6.90 -5.15 -1.34
C PHE A 30 -7.69 -3.86 -1.08
N GLU A 31 -8.80 -3.97 -0.36
CA GLU A 31 -9.65 -2.88 0.06
C GLU A 31 -8.91 -1.85 0.93
N VAL A 32 -7.99 -2.30 1.79
CA VAL A 32 -7.17 -1.42 2.62
C VAL A 32 -6.18 -0.64 1.75
N VAL A 33 -5.63 -1.26 0.71
CA VAL A 33 -4.74 -0.60 -0.24
C VAL A 33 -5.50 0.45 -1.05
N ASP A 34 -6.73 0.15 -1.46
CA ASP A 34 -7.61 1.11 -2.16
C ASP A 34 -7.94 2.32 -1.28
N GLU A 35 -8.26 2.10 0.00
CA GLU A 35 -8.49 3.16 0.98
C GLU A 35 -7.25 4.04 1.18
N ILE A 36 -6.07 3.44 1.32
CA ILE A 36 -4.80 4.18 1.42
C ILE A 36 -4.57 5.00 0.17
N LYS A 37 -4.77 4.42 -1.02
CA LYS A 37 -4.59 5.12 -2.30
C LYS A 37 -5.53 6.32 -2.40
N GLY A 38 -6.81 6.16 -2.04
CA GLY A 38 -7.78 7.24 -2.01
C GLY A 38 -7.37 8.37 -1.04
N ALA A 39 -6.98 8.02 0.18
CA ALA A 39 -6.56 8.99 1.19
C ALA A 39 -5.26 9.73 0.79
N VAL A 40 -4.32 9.04 0.15
CA VAL A 40 -3.08 9.64 -0.34
C VAL A 40 -3.36 10.58 -1.52
N ASP A 41 -4.18 10.17 -2.48
CA ASP A 41 -4.52 10.99 -3.64
C ASP A 41 -5.31 12.23 -3.22
N GLU A 42 -6.21 12.12 -2.24
CA GLU A 42 -6.91 13.25 -1.63
C GLU A 42 -5.94 14.19 -0.91
N ALA A 43 -5.07 13.65 -0.05
CA ALA A 43 -4.08 14.45 0.67
C ALA A 43 -3.11 15.19 -0.26
N CYS A 44 -2.83 14.62 -1.44
CA CYS A 44 -1.93 15.21 -2.43
C CYS A 44 -2.64 16.00 -3.53
N GLY A 45 -3.98 15.97 -3.58
CA GLY A 45 -4.80 16.61 -4.60
C GLY A 45 -4.60 16.07 -6.03
N LYS A 46 -3.85 14.97 -6.18
CA LYS A 46 -3.53 14.32 -7.46
C LYS A 46 -2.88 12.94 -7.23
N PRO A 47 -2.94 12.03 -8.21
CA PRO A 47 -2.28 10.72 -8.13
C PRO A 47 -0.76 10.86 -8.31
N VAL A 48 -0.03 11.04 -7.23
CA VAL A 48 1.45 11.16 -7.26
C VAL A 48 2.15 9.87 -6.86
N VAL A 49 1.63 9.18 -5.84
CA VAL A 49 2.26 7.99 -5.27
C VAL A 49 1.77 6.76 -6.02
N SER A 50 2.70 5.89 -6.42
CA SER A 50 2.37 4.65 -7.13
C SER A 50 1.80 3.60 -6.17
N CYS A 51 0.99 2.68 -6.69
CA CYS A 51 0.46 1.59 -5.86
C CYS A 51 1.56 0.60 -5.41
N ALA A 52 2.67 0.52 -6.16
CA ALA A 52 3.84 -0.26 -5.76
C ALA A 52 4.49 0.32 -4.50
N ASP A 53 4.67 1.64 -4.44
CA ASP A 53 5.26 2.32 -3.28
C ASP A 53 4.34 2.25 -2.06
N ILE A 54 3.02 2.38 -2.28
CA ILE A 54 2.02 2.17 -1.23
C ILE A 54 2.16 0.77 -0.61
N LEU A 55 2.27 -0.28 -1.44
CA LEU A 55 2.45 -1.64 -0.93
C LEU A 55 3.77 -1.80 -0.17
N ALA A 56 4.86 -1.20 -0.66
CA ALA A 56 6.17 -1.28 0.00
C ALA A 56 6.14 -0.60 1.39
N VAL A 57 5.55 0.58 1.49
CA VAL A 57 5.43 1.32 2.76
C VAL A 57 4.43 0.64 3.70
N ALA A 58 3.28 0.20 3.19
CA ALA A 58 2.29 -0.52 4.00
C ALA A 58 2.87 -1.82 4.58
N ALA A 59 3.67 -2.56 3.81
CA ALA A 59 4.35 -3.77 4.28
C ALA A 59 5.36 -3.46 5.39
N ARG A 60 6.21 -2.43 5.20
CA ARG A 60 7.16 -1.97 6.22
C ARG A 60 6.45 -1.60 7.51
N ASP A 61 5.40 -0.78 7.41
CA ASP A 61 4.70 -0.26 8.57
C ASP A 61 3.89 -1.35 9.29
N SER A 62 3.38 -2.35 8.56
CA SER A 62 2.74 -3.53 9.15
C SER A 62 3.70 -4.35 10.01
N VAL A 63 4.95 -4.55 9.55
CA VAL A 63 5.98 -5.25 10.35
C VAL A 63 6.29 -4.47 11.62
N VAL A 64 6.46 -3.15 11.51
CA VAL A 64 6.70 -2.26 12.65
C VAL A 64 5.56 -2.32 13.65
N ALA A 65 4.31 -2.27 13.18
CA ALA A 65 3.12 -2.30 14.03
C ALA A 65 2.98 -3.61 14.82
N VAL A 66 3.36 -4.75 14.22
CA VAL A 66 3.27 -6.06 14.87
C VAL A 66 4.51 -6.38 15.74
N SER A 67 5.67 -5.83 15.40
CA SER A 67 6.94 -6.20 16.05
C SER A 67 7.31 -5.33 17.26
N LEU A 68 6.69 -4.15 17.42
CA LEU A 68 7.06 -3.21 18.48
C LEU A 68 6.04 -3.18 19.61
N ASN A 69 6.51 -3.46 20.83
CA ASN A 69 5.81 -3.10 22.06
C ASN A 69 5.60 -1.57 22.08
N THR A 70 4.41 -1.12 22.45
CA THR A 70 3.74 0.20 22.27
C THR A 70 4.55 1.50 22.51
N ILE A 71 5.82 1.45 22.89
CA ILE A 71 6.67 2.60 23.28
C ILE A 71 7.34 3.31 22.08
N ILE A 72 7.62 2.64 20.97
CA ILE A 72 8.34 3.24 19.81
C ILE A 72 7.40 3.96 18.82
N LEU A 73 6.08 3.73 18.90
CA LEU A 73 5.10 4.35 17.99
C LEU A 73 5.09 5.89 18.07
N LEU A 74 5.56 6.47 19.18
CA LEU A 74 5.65 7.93 19.37
C LEU A 74 6.73 8.63 18.53
N LEU A 75 7.67 7.90 17.93
CA LEU A 75 8.70 8.50 17.07
C LEU A 75 8.32 8.53 15.59
N ILE A 76 7.26 7.82 15.18
CA ILE A 76 6.84 7.72 13.77
C ILE A 76 5.73 8.74 13.44
N THR A 77 5.09 9.35 14.44
CA THR A 77 4.00 10.33 14.25
C THR A 77 4.45 11.74 13.87
N ASN A 78 5.76 11.99 13.68
CA ASN A 78 6.27 13.30 13.26
C ASN A 78 6.79 13.31 11.82
N TYR A 79 5.92 12.99 10.86
CA TYR A 79 6.17 13.30 9.45
C TYR A 79 5.08 14.25 8.94
N ASN A 80 5.30 15.54 9.21
CA ASN A 80 4.45 16.67 8.82
C ASN A 80 4.55 17.01 7.32
N SER A 81 4.59 16.01 6.44
CA SER A 81 4.51 16.20 5.00
C SER A 81 3.92 14.94 4.35
N LYS A 82 2.60 14.77 4.46
CA LYS A 82 1.84 13.58 4.03
C LYS A 82 2.09 13.17 2.57
N CYS A 83 2.52 14.09 1.70
CA CYS A 83 2.86 13.80 0.30
C CYS A 83 4.37 13.70 0.01
N TYR A 84 5.23 14.22 0.89
CA TYR A 84 6.68 14.20 0.72
C TYR A 84 7.30 12.94 1.31
N ALA A 85 6.77 12.44 2.44
CA ALA A 85 7.28 11.22 3.08
C ALA A 85 7.15 9.96 2.20
N LEU A 86 6.15 9.92 1.31
CA LEU A 86 5.93 8.84 0.34
C LEU A 86 6.75 9.01 -0.97
N ASN A 87 7.40 10.16 -1.17
CA ASN A 87 8.27 10.46 -2.33
C ASN A 87 9.77 10.39 -1.97
N VAL A 88 10.13 10.00 -0.74
CA VAL A 88 11.53 9.96 -0.25
C VAL A 88 12.10 8.52 -0.25
N TYR A 89 11.38 7.57 -0.86
CA TYR A 89 11.91 6.27 -1.23
C TYR A 89 11.83 6.10 -2.75
#